data_AF-A0A9E0PZU6-F1
#
_entry.id   AF-A0A9E0PZU6-F1
#
_cell.length_a   1.000
_cell.length_b   1.000
_cell.length_c   1.000
_cell.angle_alpha   90.00
_cell.angle_beta   90.00
_cell.angle_gamma   90.00
#
_symmetry.space_group_name_H-M   'P 1'
#
loop_
_entity.id
_entity.type
_entity.pdbx_description
1 polymer ?
#
loop_
_entity_poly.entity_id
_entity_poly.type
_entity_poly.pdbx_seq_one_letter_code
_entity_poly.pdbx_strand_id
1 'polypeptide(L)'
;MSAVLDTPIAAPPAAAAQPQSPGQRAWARFRRNRLGTAALWIFLALLVLATFAELLSNDRPLVARIDGQWYAPMFSNPSETALGGDFDTPTDWKDPLIAELLAKPGNWALTTFNPHSADSINYFSPVLHPGEPSAEHWLGTDSKGRDMLARLIYGFRVSVWFALALTITGTLIG
;
A
#
# COMPACT_ATOMS: atom_id res chain seq x y z
N MET A 1 -10.04 -6.90 -86.62
CA MET A 1 -10.58 -5.80 -85.80
C MET A 1 -11.35 -6.42 -84.65
N SER A 2 -10.69 -6.64 -83.51
CA SER A 2 -11.36 -7.09 -82.28
C SER A 2 -10.68 -6.39 -81.12
N ALA A 3 -11.28 -5.28 -80.70
CA ALA A 3 -10.87 -4.55 -79.51
C ALA A 3 -11.29 -5.39 -78.30
N VAL A 4 -10.32 -6.00 -77.64
CA VAL A 4 -10.52 -6.59 -76.31
C VAL A 4 -10.62 -5.40 -75.35
N LEU A 5 -11.83 -5.13 -74.87
CA LEU A 5 -12.09 -4.13 -73.85
C LEU A 5 -11.58 -4.69 -72.51
N ASP A 6 -10.47 -4.13 -72.02
CA ASP A 6 -10.03 -4.34 -70.63
C ASP A 6 -11.14 -3.85 -69.70
N THR A 7 -11.78 -4.80 -69.03
CA THR A 7 -12.83 -4.49 -68.05
C THR A 7 -12.13 -4.05 -66.77
N PRO A 8 -12.38 -2.84 -66.22
CA PRO A 8 -11.73 -2.40 -65.00
C PRO A 8 -12.19 -3.28 -63.84
N ILE A 9 -11.25 -3.95 -63.18
CA ILE A 9 -11.52 -4.73 -61.96
C ILE A 9 -12.02 -3.74 -60.90
N ALA A 10 -13.29 -3.86 -60.53
CA ALA A 10 -13.88 -3.03 -59.49
C ALA A 10 -13.11 -3.24 -58.17
N ALA A 11 -12.61 -2.15 -57.59
CA ALA A 11 -11.91 -2.20 -56.32
C ALA A 11 -12.83 -2.78 -55.23
N PRO A 12 -12.32 -3.67 -54.35
CA PRO A 12 -13.13 -4.26 -53.30
C PRO A 12 -13.72 -3.16 -52.40
N PRO A 13 -14.96 -3.32 -51.92
CA PRO A 13 -15.63 -2.31 -51.10
C PRO A 13 -14.79 -2.03 -49.85
N ALA A 14 -14.50 -0.75 -49.62
CA ALA A 14 -13.77 -0.31 -48.44
C ALA A 14 -14.51 -0.80 -47.18
N ALA A 15 -13.83 -1.61 -46.36
CA ALA A 15 -14.42 -2.17 -45.15
C ALA A 15 -14.95 -1.04 -44.25
N ALA A 16 -16.23 -1.12 -43.88
CA ALA A 16 -16.89 -0.12 -43.04
C ALA A 16 -16.19 -0.02 -41.68
N ALA A 17 -15.71 1.18 -41.34
CA ALA A 17 -15.07 1.44 -40.06
C ALA A 17 -16.10 1.28 -38.92
N GLN A 18 -15.81 0.39 -37.98
CA GLN A 18 -16.66 0.14 -36.81
C GLN A 18 -16.82 1.41 -35.96
N PRO A 19 -18.04 1.83 -35.60
CA PRO A 19 -18.25 3.03 -34.79
C PRO A 19 -17.73 2.83 -33.37
N GLN A 20 -16.70 3.58 -32.97
CA GLN A 20 -16.15 3.51 -31.62
C GLN A 20 -16.96 4.36 -30.64
N SER A 21 -17.25 3.83 -29.45
CA SER A 21 -17.89 4.59 -28.37
C SER A 21 -16.98 5.72 -27.86
N PRO A 22 -17.53 6.79 -27.25
CA PRO A 22 -16.72 7.88 -26.70
C PRO A 22 -15.66 7.40 -25.71
N GLY A 23 -15.99 6.43 -24.86
CA GLY A 23 -15.05 5.82 -23.90
C GLY A 23 -13.92 5.04 -24.59
N GLN A 24 -14.23 4.30 -25.66
CA GLN A 24 -13.20 3.60 -26.45
C GLN A 24 -12.23 4.58 -27.11
N ARG A 25 -12.72 5.70 -27.64
CA ARG A 25 -11.88 6.77 -28.21
C ARG A 25 -11.01 7.42 -27.15
N ALA A 26 -11.58 7.74 -25.98
CA ALA A 26 -10.83 8.32 -24.86
C ALA A 26 -9.70 7.37 -24.39
N TRP A 27 -10.00 6.08 -24.24
CA TRP A 27 -9.03 5.06 -23.86
C TRP A 27 -7.93 4.86 -24.91
N ALA A 28 -8.27 4.86 -26.20
CA ALA A 28 -7.30 4.79 -27.27
C ALA A 28 -6.34 5.99 -27.26
N ARG A 29 -6.83 7.20 -26.98
CA ARG A 29 -5.97 8.38 -26.79
C ARG A 29 -5.07 8.24 -25.55
N PHE A 30 -5.62 7.75 -24.44
CA PHE A 30 -4.85 7.58 -23.21
C PHE A 30 -3.70 6.59 -23.38
N ARG A 31 -3.95 5.42 -23.97
CA ARG A 31 -2.91 4.40 -24.24
C ARG A 31 -1.82 4.86 -25.21
N ARG A 32 -2.11 5.83 -26.08
CA ARG A 32 -1.09 6.46 -26.94
C ARG A 32 -0.15 7.37 -26.15
N ASN A 33 -0.59 7.90 -25.01
CA ASN A 33 0.25 8.69 -24.11
C ASN A 33 1.05 7.75 -23.19
N ARG A 34 2.33 7.54 -23.51
CA ARG A 34 3.24 6.68 -22.74
C ARG A 34 3.43 7.16 -21.30
N LEU A 35 3.53 8.48 -21.09
CA LEU A 35 3.66 9.07 -19.75
C LEU A 35 2.38 8.89 -18.95
N GLY A 36 1.21 9.10 -19.57
CA GLY A 36 -0.09 8.86 -18.93
C GLY A 36 -0.25 7.40 -18.52
N THR A 37 0.11 6.47 -19.40
CA THR A 37 0.04 5.03 -19.12
C THR A 37 1.03 4.63 -18.01
N ALA A 38 2.25 5.14 -18.01
CA ALA A 38 3.23 4.89 -16.95
C ALA A 38 2.78 5.44 -15.59
N ALA A 39 2.26 6.68 -15.56
CA ALA A 39 1.73 7.30 -14.35
C ALA A 39 0.55 6.50 -13.77
N LEU A 40 -0.34 5.96 -14.63
CA LEU A 40 -1.42 5.07 -14.18
C LEU A 40 -0.86 3.82 -13.50
N TRP A 41 0.15 3.17 -14.09
CA TRP A 41 0.75 1.98 -13.49
C TRP A 41 1.45 2.27 -12.18
N ILE A 42 2.20 3.37 -12.08
CA ILE A 42 2.82 3.81 -10.82
C ILE A 42 1.74 4.08 -9.77
N PHE A 43 0.69 4.81 -10.15
CA PHE A 43 -0.42 5.11 -9.26
C PHE A 43 -1.13 3.84 -8.78
N LEU A 44 -1.41 2.89 -9.67
CA LEU A 44 -2.00 1.59 -9.31
C LEU A 44 -1.09 0.79 -8.39
N ALA A 45 0.22 0.77 -8.65
CA ALA A 45 1.18 0.11 -7.77
C ALA A 45 1.19 0.73 -6.37
N LEU A 46 1.24 2.07 -6.28
CA LEU A 46 1.16 2.79 -5.02
C LEU A 46 -0.17 2.54 -4.31
N LEU A 47 -1.29 2.52 -5.03
CA LEU A 47 -2.62 2.20 -4.48
C LEU A 47 -2.67 0.79 -3.90
N VAL A 48 -2.12 -0.20 -4.60
CA VAL A 48 -2.05 -1.58 -4.10
C VAL A 48 -1.18 -1.64 -2.85
N LEU A 49 0.04 -1.10 -2.89
CA LEU A 49 0.95 -1.09 -1.74
C LEU A 49 0.34 -0.41 -0.53
N ALA A 50 -0.33 0.73 -0.74
CA ALA A 50 -0.98 1.46 0.33
C ALA A 50 -2.23 0.75 0.86
N THR A 51 -2.99 0.06 -0.01
CA THR A 51 -4.15 -0.74 0.43
C THR A 51 -3.71 -1.86 1.38
N PHE A 52 -2.56 -2.47 1.12
CA PHE A 52 -1.93 -3.46 2.01
C PHE A 52 -0.92 -2.84 2.98
N ALA A 53 -1.13 -1.60 3.44
CA ALA A 53 -0.18 -0.91 4.31
C ALA A 53 0.09 -1.67 5.61
N GLU A 54 -0.88 -2.40 6.17
CA GLU A 54 -0.68 -3.22 7.40
C GLU A 54 0.31 -4.36 7.21
N LEU A 55 0.55 -4.81 5.96
CA LEU A 55 1.56 -5.84 5.66
C LEU A 55 2.93 -5.21 5.41
N LEU A 56 2.96 -3.96 4.97
CA LEU A 56 4.19 -3.24 4.62
C LEU A 56 4.76 -2.47 5.81
N SER A 57 3.90 -1.86 6.62
CA SER A 57 4.23 -0.91 7.68
C SER A 57 3.33 -1.12 8.89
N ASN A 58 3.80 -1.85 9.90
CA ASN A 58 3.01 -2.19 11.09
C ASN A 58 3.90 -2.24 12.33
N ASP A 59 3.41 -1.72 13.44
CA ASP A 59 4.11 -1.76 14.73
C ASP A 59 4.01 -3.14 15.40
N ARG A 60 3.03 -3.94 15.00
CA ARG A 60 2.87 -5.32 15.46
C ARG A 60 3.53 -6.28 14.47
N PRO A 61 4.19 -7.34 14.93
CA PRO A 61 4.67 -8.37 14.04
C PRO A 61 3.49 -9.12 13.41
N LEU A 62 3.75 -9.67 12.22
CA LEU A 62 2.78 -10.48 11.48
C LEU A 62 2.47 -11.77 12.25
N VAL A 63 3.53 -12.40 12.75
CA VAL A 63 3.47 -13.62 13.55
C VAL A 63 4.61 -13.60 14.57
N ALA A 64 4.35 -14.13 15.75
CA ALA A 64 5.37 -14.34 16.77
C ALA A 64 5.21 -15.73 17.38
N ARG A 65 6.34 -16.35 17.73
CA ARG A 65 6.38 -17.56 18.54
C ARG A 65 7.07 -17.21 19.84
N ILE A 66 6.35 -17.37 20.95
CA ILE A 66 6.82 -17.03 22.29
C ILE A 66 6.52 -18.21 23.21
N ASP A 67 7.56 -18.74 23.86
CA ASP A 67 7.51 -19.87 24.79
C ASP A 67 6.74 -21.09 24.23
N GLY A 68 6.92 -21.33 22.93
CA GLY A 68 6.29 -22.43 22.20
C GLY A 68 4.86 -22.15 21.70
N GLN A 69 4.23 -21.06 22.13
CA GLN A 69 2.90 -20.63 21.67
C GLN A 69 3.01 -19.74 20.43
N TRP A 70 2.01 -19.84 19.55
CA TRP A 70 1.91 -19.04 18.33
C TRP A 70 0.94 -17.89 18.53
N TYR A 71 1.37 -16.70 18.14
CA TYR A 71 0.58 -15.48 18.17
C TYR A 71 0.55 -14.88 16.76
N ALA A 72 -0.58 -14.28 16.41
CA ALA A 72 -0.74 -13.51 15.17
C ALA A 72 -1.17 -12.07 15.50
N PRO A 73 -0.25 -11.24 16.03
CA PRO A 73 -0.57 -9.95 16.67
C PRO A 73 -1.20 -8.93 15.73
N MET A 74 -0.93 -9.05 14.42
CA MET A 74 -1.59 -8.26 13.38
C MET A 74 -3.12 -8.43 13.37
N PHE A 75 -3.63 -9.64 13.64
CA PHE A 75 -5.06 -9.93 13.64
C PHE A 75 -5.68 -9.87 15.03
N SER A 76 -4.96 -10.38 16.03
CA SER A 76 -5.39 -10.37 17.42
C SER A 76 -4.17 -10.13 18.30
N ASN A 77 -4.05 -8.90 18.78
CA ASN A 77 -2.94 -8.51 19.64
C ASN A 77 -3.17 -9.09 21.05
N PRO A 78 -2.27 -9.94 21.59
CA PRO A 78 -2.39 -10.42 22.95
C PRO A 78 -2.32 -9.27 23.97
N SER A 79 -2.75 -9.54 25.19
CA SER A 79 -2.51 -8.65 26.32
C SER A 79 -1.06 -8.77 26.81
N GLU A 80 -0.57 -7.75 27.50
CA GLU A 80 0.75 -7.79 28.13
C GLU A 80 0.86 -8.91 29.17
N THR A 81 -0.18 -9.12 29.98
CA THR A 81 -0.28 -10.26 30.91
C THR A 81 -0.14 -11.62 30.24
N ALA A 82 -0.65 -11.78 29.01
CA ALA A 82 -0.52 -13.04 28.26
C ALA A 82 0.92 -13.34 27.83
N LEU A 83 1.79 -12.32 27.84
CA LEU A 83 3.22 -12.43 27.52
C LEU A 83 4.12 -12.26 28.74
N GLY A 84 3.54 -12.25 29.95
CA GLY A 84 4.27 -12.18 31.21
C GLY A 84 4.53 -10.76 31.75
N GLY A 85 3.81 -9.76 31.23
CA GLY A 85 3.75 -8.42 31.82
C GLY A 85 2.66 -8.27 32.89
N ASP A 86 2.46 -7.04 33.36
CA ASP A 86 1.66 -6.77 34.56
C ASP A 86 0.26 -6.22 34.27
N PHE A 87 0.00 -5.74 33.04
CA PHE A 87 -1.22 -5.02 32.69
C PHE A 87 -2.11 -5.76 31.68
N ASP A 88 -3.43 -5.71 31.89
CA ASP A 88 -4.41 -6.27 30.94
C ASP A 88 -4.71 -5.30 29.78
N THR A 89 -3.63 -4.80 29.17
CA THR A 89 -3.65 -3.89 28.03
C THR A 89 -3.09 -4.59 26.80
N PRO A 90 -3.49 -4.17 25.57
CA PRO A 90 -2.88 -4.71 24.35
C PRO A 90 -1.36 -4.52 24.38
N THR A 91 -0.61 -5.57 24.04
CA THR A 91 0.86 -5.54 24.05
C THR A 91 1.43 -4.42 23.18
N ASP A 92 2.32 -3.62 23.76
CA ASP A 92 3.24 -2.77 22.99
C ASP A 92 4.48 -3.59 22.59
N TRP A 93 4.65 -3.79 21.29
CA TRP A 93 5.76 -4.59 20.75
C TRP A 93 7.09 -3.84 20.71
N LYS A 94 7.11 -2.56 21.08
CA LYS A 94 8.33 -1.76 21.25
C LYS A 94 8.81 -1.75 22.71
N ASP A 95 8.07 -2.38 23.62
CA ASP A 95 8.45 -2.46 25.03
C ASP A 95 9.76 -3.25 25.23
N PRO A 96 10.72 -2.76 26.03
CA PRO A 96 11.92 -3.49 26.40
C PRO A 96 11.66 -4.90 26.93
N LEU A 97 10.57 -5.12 27.69
CA LEU A 97 10.17 -6.44 28.18
C LEU A 97 9.94 -7.42 27.02
N ILE A 98 9.26 -6.98 25.97
CA ILE A 98 8.98 -7.80 24.78
C ILE A 98 10.26 -8.05 23.98
N ALA A 99 11.15 -7.06 23.88
CA ALA A 99 12.46 -7.23 23.26
C ALA A 99 13.30 -8.29 24.00
N GLU A 100 13.32 -8.26 25.33
CA GLU A 100 13.98 -9.28 26.16
C GLU A 100 13.32 -10.65 26.01
N LEU A 101 11.98 -10.70 25.95
CA LEU A 101 11.22 -11.93 25.76
C LEU A 101 11.54 -12.58 24.41
N LEU A 102 11.63 -11.80 23.33
CA LEU A 102 11.99 -12.26 21.99
C LEU A 102 13.47 -12.67 21.88
N ALA A 103 14.34 -12.15 22.75
CA ALA A 103 15.75 -12.55 22.81
C ALA A 103 15.96 -13.93 23.46
N LYS A 104 14.96 -14.48 24.18
CA LYS A 104 15.06 -15.80 24.80
C LYS A 104 15.12 -16.92 23.73
N PRO A 105 15.86 -18.02 23.99
CA PRO A 105 15.98 -19.13 23.05
C PRO A 105 14.62 -19.72 22.65
N GLY A 106 14.37 -19.82 21.34
CA GLY A 106 13.14 -20.37 20.78
C GLY A 106 12.05 -19.34 20.49
N ASN A 107 12.23 -18.11 20.97
CA ASN A 107 11.32 -17.00 20.70
C ASN A 107 11.77 -16.24 19.45
N TRP A 108 10.80 -15.82 18.64
CA TRP A 108 11.05 -15.01 17.46
C TRP A 108 9.77 -14.32 16.99
N ALA A 109 9.92 -13.26 16.21
CA ALA A 109 8.82 -12.57 15.56
C ALA A 109 9.20 -12.23 14.11
N LEU A 110 8.23 -12.33 13.21
CA LEU A 110 8.34 -11.84 11.84
C LEU A 110 7.64 -10.49 11.76
N THR A 111 8.44 -9.43 11.64
CA THR A 111 7.97 -8.06 11.49
C THR A 111 7.73 -7.68 10.03
N THR A 112 7.08 -6.54 9.82
CA THR A 112 6.91 -5.95 8.50
C THR A 112 8.17 -5.23 8.03
N PHE A 113 8.19 -4.83 6.76
CA PHE A 113 9.30 -4.08 6.17
C PHE A 113 9.60 -2.76 6.92
N ASN A 114 8.56 -2.04 7.32
CA ASN A 114 8.67 -0.91 8.24
C ASN A 114 7.96 -1.29 9.57
N PRO A 115 8.67 -1.53 10.68
CA PRO A 115 8.07 -2.01 11.93
C PRO A 115 7.36 -0.88 12.71
N HIS A 116 6.64 -0.01 12.01
CA HIS A 116 5.98 1.19 12.53
C HIS A 116 4.60 1.36 11.91
N SER A 117 3.60 1.66 12.74
CA SER A 117 2.28 2.10 12.31
C SER A 117 2.22 3.64 12.27
N ALA A 118 1.21 4.19 11.59
CA ALA A 118 1.07 5.63 11.38
C ALA A 118 0.96 6.47 12.66
N ASP A 119 0.53 5.84 13.76
CA ASP A 119 0.34 6.47 15.06
C ASP A 119 1.24 5.89 16.15
N SER A 120 2.06 4.88 15.84
CA SER A 120 2.99 4.31 16.82
C SER A 120 4.04 5.34 17.26
N ILE A 121 4.27 5.40 18.57
CA ILE A 121 5.32 6.22 19.19
C ILE A 121 6.22 5.25 19.96
N ASN A 122 7.54 5.42 19.87
CA ASN A 122 8.48 4.66 20.68
C ASN A 122 8.79 5.45 21.96
N TYR A 123 8.08 5.17 23.05
CA TYR A 123 8.26 5.85 24.34
C TYR A 123 9.63 5.61 24.98
N PHE A 124 10.32 4.55 24.57
CA PHE A 124 11.63 4.15 25.08
C PHE A 124 12.79 4.65 24.21
N SER A 125 12.50 5.41 23.15
CA SER A 125 13.54 5.98 22.28
C SER A 125 14.34 7.05 23.02
N PRO A 126 15.69 6.99 22.99
CA PRO A 126 16.54 8.05 23.53
C PRO A 126 16.67 9.26 22.59
N VAL A 127 16.13 9.17 21.37
CA VAL A 127 16.28 10.19 20.33
C VAL A 127 15.30 11.34 20.57
N LEU A 128 15.81 12.57 20.52
CA LEU A 128 14.97 13.76 20.57
C LEU A 128 14.18 13.89 19.26
N HIS A 129 12.90 14.20 19.39
CA HIS A 129 12.00 14.40 18.25
C HIS A 129 11.88 15.89 17.90
N PRO A 130 11.81 16.26 16.60
CA PRO A 130 11.84 15.41 15.41
C PRO A 130 13.20 14.75 15.16
N GLY A 131 13.20 13.44 14.86
CA GLY A 131 14.39 12.68 14.54
C GLY A 131 14.74 12.76 13.05
N GLU A 132 16.03 12.77 12.74
CA GLU A 132 16.55 12.73 11.37
C GLU A 132 16.31 11.35 10.69
N PRO A 133 16.36 11.27 9.35
CA PRO A 133 16.27 9.99 8.64
C PRO A 133 17.34 8.99 9.08
N SER A 134 16.92 7.76 9.39
CA SER A 134 17.77 6.68 9.91
C SER A 134 17.34 5.31 9.39
N ALA A 135 18.11 4.27 9.71
CA ALA A 135 17.77 2.90 9.34
C ALA A 135 16.51 2.37 10.06
N GLU A 136 16.23 2.88 11.27
CA GLU A 136 14.98 2.60 12.01
C GLU A 136 13.82 3.41 11.40
N HIS A 137 14.04 4.71 11.17
CA HIS A 137 13.05 5.63 10.63
C HIS A 137 13.49 6.18 9.28
N TRP A 138 13.09 5.53 8.19
CA TRP A 138 13.65 5.78 6.84
C TRP A 138 13.53 7.24 6.36
N LEU A 139 12.49 7.94 6.81
CA LEU A 139 12.25 9.35 6.49
C LEU A 139 12.27 10.23 7.76
N GLY A 140 12.75 9.71 8.87
CA GLY A 140 12.77 10.37 10.18
C GLY A 140 11.42 10.32 10.89
N THR A 141 11.31 11.11 11.96
CA THR A 141 10.10 11.19 12.78
C THR A 141 9.53 12.61 12.83
N ASP A 142 8.25 12.76 13.19
CA ASP A 142 7.66 14.07 13.47
C ASP A 142 8.01 14.53 14.88
N SER A 143 7.48 15.70 15.26
CA SER A 143 7.62 16.28 16.60
C SER A 143 7.07 15.41 17.74
N LYS A 144 6.31 14.35 17.44
CA LYS A 144 5.79 13.39 18.43
C LYS A 144 6.51 12.06 18.41
N GLY A 145 7.50 11.87 17.53
CA GLY A 145 8.23 10.61 17.41
C GLY A 145 7.53 9.54 16.57
N ARG A 146 6.54 9.91 15.75
CA ARG A 146 5.89 8.98 14.82
C ARG A 146 6.68 8.88 13.52
N ASP A 147 6.73 7.69 12.95
CA ASP A 147 7.47 7.41 11.71
C ASP A 147 6.86 8.13 10.49
N MET A 148 7.68 8.88 9.75
CA MET A 148 7.23 9.64 8.57
C MET A 148 6.87 8.77 7.38
N LEU A 149 7.60 7.66 7.15
CA LEU A 149 7.30 6.75 6.06
C LEU A 149 5.92 6.10 6.25
N ALA A 150 5.65 5.57 7.44
CA ALA A 150 4.35 5.01 7.81
C ALA A 150 3.25 6.05 7.58
N ARG A 151 3.41 7.28 8.11
CA ARG A 151 2.39 8.32 7.96
C ARG A 151 2.10 8.68 6.50
N LEU A 152 3.10 8.68 5.63
CA LEU A 152 2.90 8.91 4.20
C LEU A 152 2.14 7.77 3.53
N ILE A 153 2.49 6.51 3.81
CA ILE A 153 1.81 5.33 3.24
C ILE A 153 0.34 5.31 3.66
N TYR A 154 0.07 5.44 4.95
CA TYR A 154 -1.29 5.42 5.49
C TYR A 154 -2.10 6.67 5.11
N GLY A 155 -1.48 7.85 5.10
CA GLY A 155 -2.10 9.09 4.66
C GLY A 155 -2.48 9.07 3.18
N PHE A 156 -1.60 8.51 2.33
CA PHE A 156 -1.89 8.29 0.92
C PHE A 156 -3.06 7.33 0.73
N ARG A 157 -3.10 6.20 1.46
CA ARG A 157 -4.24 5.26 1.42
C ARG A 157 -5.57 5.97 1.67
N VAL A 158 -5.69 6.68 2.79
CA VAL A 158 -6.95 7.33 3.19
C VAL A 158 -7.35 8.38 2.15
N SER A 159 -6.40 9.20 1.70
CA SER A 159 -6.67 10.28 0.75
C SER A 159 -7.15 9.75 -0.61
N VAL A 160 -6.51 8.71 -1.13
CA VAL A 160 -6.86 8.14 -2.44
C VAL A 160 -8.20 7.43 -2.40
N TRP A 161 -8.45 6.60 -1.39
CA TRP A 161 -9.76 5.92 -1.27
C TRP A 161 -10.90 6.91 -1.07
N PHE A 162 -10.67 7.98 -0.30
CA PHE A 162 -11.64 9.06 -0.14
C PHE A 162 -11.94 9.75 -1.48
N ALA A 163 -10.90 10.14 -2.22
CA ALA A 163 -11.07 10.80 -3.53
C ALA A 163 -11.76 9.91 -4.56
N LEU A 164 -11.43 8.61 -4.59
CA LEU A 164 -12.10 7.63 -5.45
C LEU A 164 -13.58 7.48 -5.07
N ALA A 165 -13.89 7.33 -3.78
CA ALA A 165 -15.27 7.24 -3.30
C ALA A 165 -16.09 8.48 -3.65
N LEU A 166 -15.52 9.68 -3.45
CA LEU A 166 -16.16 10.95 -3.79
C LEU A 166 -16.40 11.08 -5.31
N THR A 167 -15.41 10.72 -6.13
CA THR A 167 -15.51 10.79 -7.60
C THR A 167 -16.59 9.84 -8.12
N ILE A 168 -16.60 8.60 -7.63
CA ILE A 168 -17.60 7.59 -8.01
C ILE A 168 -18.99 8.08 -7.60
N THR A 169 -19.15 8.50 -6.34
CA THR A 169 -20.46 8.94 -5.83
C THR A 169 -20.96 10.17 -6.57
N GLY A 170 -20.11 11.17 -6.78
CA GLY A 170 -20.46 12.37 -7.55
C GLY A 170 -20.87 12.01 -8.99
N THR A 171 -20.11 11.17 -9.67
CA THR A 171 -20.42 10.74 -11.05
C THR A 171 -21.74 9.96 -11.14
N LEU A 172 -22.09 9.18 -10.10
CA LEU A 172 -23.33 8.41 -10.05
C LEU A 172 -24.57 9.29 -9.77
N ILE A 173 -24.42 10.34 -8.96
CA ILE A 173 -25.52 11.23 -8.58
C ILE A 173 -25.77 12.30 -9.66
N GLY A 174 -24.71 12.86 -10.26
CA GLY A 174 -24.76 13.95 -11.23
C GLY A 174 -24.23 15.26 -10.67
#